data_AF-A0A6N7VDT0-F1
#
_entry.id   AF-A0A6N7VDT0-F1
#
_cell.length_a   1.000
_cell.length_b   1.000
_cell.length_c   1.000
_cell.angle_alpha   90.00
_cell.angle_beta   90.00
_cell.angle_gamma   90.00
#
_symmetry.space_group_name_H-M   'P 1'
#
loop_
_entity.id
_entity.type
_entity.pdbx_description
1 polymer ?
#
loop_
_entity_poly.entity_id
_entity_poly.type
_entity_poly.pdbx_seq_one_letter_code
_entity_poly.pdbx_strand_id
1 'polypeptide(L)'
;MAIKKRQPPAVSPAPAMSDDQDELARKAEEFGRGGYAPVEPAAEDELDPDAPLTKMMPFRMNEYQKLLLKESAAEDRRSQQKLLESLIWPELERRRAERTR
;
A
#
# COMPACT_ATOMS: atom_id res chain seq x y z
N MET A 1 59.70 21.90 -32.65
CA MET A 1 58.46 22.14 -31.88
C MET A 1 57.40 21.16 -32.37
N ALA A 2 56.82 20.33 -31.49
CA ALA A 2 55.84 19.31 -31.86
C ALA A 2 54.57 19.48 -31.01
N ILE A 3 53.42 19.48 -31.69
CA ILE A 3 52.10 19.81 -31.14
C ILE A 3 51.52 18.56 -30.46
N LYS A 4 51.37 18.60 -29.13
CA LYS A 4 50.65 17.58 -28.34
C LYS A 4 49.17 17.61 -28.70
N LYS A 5 48.64 16.52 -29.27
CA LYS A 5 47.22 16.33 -29.55
C LYS A 5 46.41 16.34 -28.24
N ARG A 6 45.38 17.19 -28.16
CA ARG A 6 44.44 17.26 -27.02
C ARG A 6 43.44 16.12 -27.12
N GLN A 7 43.29 15.36 -26.05
CA GLN A 7 42.31 14.29 -25.86
C GLN A 7 41.00 14.92 -25.33
N PRO A 8 39.81 14.53 -25.84
CA PRO A 8 38.54 15.09 -25.35
C PRO A 8 38.19 14.57 -23.95
N PRO A 9 37.48 15.36 -23.12
CA PRO A 9 37.04 14.92 -21.79
C PRO A 9 35.99 13.82 -21.92
N ALA A 10 36.13 12.78 -21.09
CA ALA A 10 35.12 11.74 -20.92
C ALA A 10 33.84 12.36 -20.37
N VAL A 11 32.71 12.12 -21.05
CA VAL A 11 31.38 12.50 -20.58
C VAL A 11 30.90 11.42 -19.61
N SER A 12 30.62 11.83 -18.38
CA SER A 12 30.15 11.00 -17.27
C SER A 12 28.88 10.20 -17.62
N PRO A 13 28.74 8.94 -17.16
CA PRO A 13 27.47 8.23 -17.26
C PRO A 13 26.43 8.89 -16.34
N ALA A 14 25.23 9.09 -16.87
CA ALA A 14 24.06 9.54 -16.11
C ALA A 14 23.76 8.56 -14.95
N PRO A 15 23.25 9.04 -13.80
CA PRO A 15 22.83 8.14 -12.73
C PRO A 15 21.64 7.32 -13.22
N ALA A 16 21.81 6.00 -13.25
CA ALA A 16 20.74 5.04 -13.48
C ALA A 16 19.72 5.16 -12.34
N MET A 17 18.57 5.76 -12.62
CA MET A 17 17.39 5.61 -11.77
C MET A 17 16.75 4.26 -12.08
N SER A 18 17.23 3.19 -11.46
CA SER A 18 16.70 1.83 -11.69
C SER A 18 16.77 0.90 -10.48
N ASP A 19 17.16 1.37 -9.29
CA ASP A 19 17.33 0.51 -8.10
C ASP A 19 16.18 0.57 -7.08
N ASP A 20 15.33 1.61 -7.10
CA ASP A 20 14.33 1.81 -6.03
C ASP A 20 13.05 0.95 -6.16
N GLN A 21 12.78 0.36 -7.33
CA GLN A 21 11.58 -0.45 -7.53
C GLN A 21 11.74 -1.92 -7.05
N ASP A 22 12.96 -2.44 -7.01
CA ASP A 22 13.21 -3.83 -6.61
C ASP A 22 13.20 -4.03 -5.09
N GLU A 23 13.51 -2.98 -4.31
CA GLU A 23 13.41 -3.04 -2.84
C GLU A 23 11.95 -3.10 -2.36
N LEU A 24 11.03 -2.47 -3.09
CA LEU A 24 9.60 -2.50 -2.81
C LEU A 24 9.00 -3.89 -3.05
N ALA A 25 9.44 -4.56 -4.12
CA ALA A 25 9.00 -5.91 -4.44
C ALA A 25 9.44 -6.94 -3.38
N ARG A 26 10.68 -6.84 -2.87
CA ARG A 26 11.19 -7.74 -1.82
C ARG A 26 10.50 -7.58 -0.47
N LYS A 27 10.15 -6.34 -0.09
CA LYS A 27 9.43 -6.09 1.18
C LYS A 27 7.98 -6.58 1.17
N ALA A 28 7.37 -6.71 -0.02
CA ALA A 28 6.03 -7.26 -0.15
C ALA A 28 5.97 -8.76 0.16
N GLU A 29 7.02 -9.52 -0.18
CA GLU A 29 7.10 -10.97 0.11
C GLU A 29 7.19 -11.26 1.63
N GLU A 30 7.81 -10.37 2.40
CA GLU A 30 7.94 -10.51 3.86
C GLU A 30 6.59 -10.30 4.58
N PHE A 31 5.66 -9.57 3.95
CA PHE A 31 4.32 -9.32 4.48
C PHE A 31 3.40 -10.56 4.39
N GLY A 32 3.73 -11.54 3.55
CA GLY A 32 2.97 -12.79 3.43
C GLY A 32 3.16 -13.77 4.61
N ARG A 33 4.13 -13.54 5.50
CA ARG A 33 4.47 -14.45 6.61
C ARG A 33 3.94 -14.04 7.99
N GLY A 34 3.39 -12.83 8.13
CA GLY A 34 2.84 -12.32 9.38
C GLY A 34 1.41 -12.80 9.64
N GLY A 35 1.26 -14.09 9.93
CA GLY A 35 0.07 -14.81 10.41
C GLY A 35 -1.28 -14.07 10.49
N TYR A 36 -2.18 -14.42 9.57
CA TYR A 36 -3.62 -14.37 9.83
C TYR A 36 -3.92 -15.34 10.97
N ALA A 37 -3.89 -14.87 12.22
CA ALA A 37 -4.47 -15.65 13.31
C ALA A 37 -5.96 -15.84 12.99
N PRO A 38 -6.48 -17.08 12.93
CA PRO A 38 -7.90 -17.30 12.70
C PRO A 38 -8.67 -16.60 13.81
N VAL A 39 -9.46 -15.59 13.44
CA VAL A 39 -10.47 -15.04 14.35
C VAL A 39 -11.51 -16.15 14.45
N GLU A 40 -11.73 -16.67 15.66
CA GLU A 40 -12.80 -17.64 15.92
C GLU A 40 -14.10 -17.11 15.33
N PRO A 41 -14.97 -17.98 14.78
CA PRO A 41 -16.24 -17.53 14.21
C PRO A 41 -17.07 -16.95 15.35
N ALA A 42 -17.00 -15.63 15.51
CA ALA A 42 -17.96 -14.88 16.30
C ALA A 42 -19.34 -15.28 15.77
N ALA A 43 -20.27 -15.55 16.69
CA ALA A 43 -21.66 -15.81 16.37
C ALA A 43 -22.14 -14.78 15.33
N GLU A 44 -23.05 -15.17 14.43
CA GLU A 44 -23.61 -14.26 13.44
C GLU A 44 -24.41 -13.16 14.17
N ASP A 45 -23.71 -12.14 14.65
CA ASP A 45 -24.31 -10.92 15.16
C ASP A 45 -25.09 -10.33 14.00
N GLU A 46 -26.38 -10.08 14.24
CA GLU A 46 -27.29 -9.51 13.27
C GLU A 46 -26.74 -8.14 12.85
N LEU A 47 -26.19 -8.07 11.64
CA LEU A 47 -25.57 -6.86 11.10
C LEU A 47 -26.66 -5.85 10.73
N ASP A 48 -26.95 -4.93 11.65
CA ASP A 48 -27.86 -3.81 11.43
C ASP A 48 -27.19 -2.72 10.56
N PRO A 49 -27.70 -2.43 9.34
CA PRO A 49 -27.15 -1.39 8.47
C PRO A 49 -27.31 0.04 9.03
N ASP A 50 -28.25 0.24 9.95
CA ASP A 50 -28.54 1.54 10.57
C ASP A 50 -27.84 1.69 11.94
N ALA A 51 -26.98 0.74 12.30
CA ALA A 51 -26.22 0.79 13.54
C ALA A 51 -25.36 2.07 13.62
N PRO A 52 -25.28 2.72 14.78
CA PRO A 52 -24.48 3.94 14.94
C PRO A 52 -22.99 3.64 14.69
N LEU A 53 -22.33 4.55 13.96
CA LEU A 53 -20.88 4.47 13.74
C LEU A 53 -20.14 4.53 15.08
N THR A 54 -19.47 3.43 15.43
CA THR A 54 -18.70 3.32 16.68
C THR A 54 -17.25 3.79 16.51
N LYS A 55 -16.47 3.67 17.59
CA LYS A 55 -15.07 4.11 17.65
C LYS A 55 -14.24 3.46 16.55
N MET A 56 -13.36 4.23 15.91
CA MET A 56 -12.54 3.75 14.80
C MET A 56 -11.74 2.49 15.15
N MET A 57 -11.75 1.54 14.22
CA MET A 57 -10.90 0.35 14.26
C MET A 57 -9.44 0.74 13.93
N PRO A 58 -8.46 0.40 14.78
CA PRO A 58 -7.06 0.69 14.49
C PRO A 58 -6.51 -0.24 13.41
N PHE A 59 -6.00 0.32 12.32
CA PHE A 59 -5.24 -0.42 11.31
C PHE A 59 -3.77 -0.49 11.72
N ARG A 60 -3.20 -1.71 11.73
CA ARG A 60 -1.75 -1.89 11.82
C ARG A 60 -1.17 -1.81 10.42
N MET A 61 -0.30 -0.83 10.19
CA MET A 61 0.33 -0.57 8.90
C MET A 61 1.84 -0.43 9.07
N ASN A 62 2.60 -1.00 8.14
CA ASN A 62 4.04 -0.73 8.03
C ASN A 62 4.27 0.65 7.39
N GLU A 63 5.51 1.17 7.42
CA GLU A 63 5.75 2.52 6.91
C GLU A 63 5.54 2.68 5.42
N TYR A 64 5.78 1.62 4.64
CA TYR A 64 5.48 1.65 3.22
C TYR A 64 3.98 1.83 2.95
N GLN A 65 3.13 1.06 3.65
CA GLN A 65 1.67 1.17 3.56
C GLN A 65 1.16 2.55 3.98
N LYS A 66 1.78 3.16 5.01
CA LYS A 66 1.43 4.53 5.41
C LYS A 66 1.81 5.56 4.37
N LEU A 67 2.99 5.43 3.75
CA LEU A 67 3.43 6.34 2.68
C LEU A 67 2.50 6.21 1.47
N LEU A 68 2.22 4.99 1.03
CA LEU A 68 1.31 4.73 -0.09
C LEU A 68 -0.08 5.29 0.19
N LEU A 69 -0.64 5.05 1.38
CA LEU A 69 -1.94 5.59 1.77
C LEU A 69 -1.94 7.12 1.76
N LYS A 70 -0.85 7.75 2.20
CA LYS A 70 -0.72 9.21 2.23
C LYS A 70 -0.66 9.80 0.82
N GLU A 71 0.10 9.18 -0.07
CA GLU A 71 0.23 9.61 -1.47
C GLU A 71 -1.12 9.51 -2.19
N SER A 72 -1.75 8.33 -2.15
CA SER A 72 -3.05 8.12 -2.80
C SER A 72 -4.14 9.02 -2.21
N ALA A 73 -4.15 9.25 -0.90
CA ALA A 73 -5.13 10.16 -0.27
C ALA A 73 -4.94 11.62 -0.74
N ALA A 74 -3.70 12.04 -0.97
CA ALA A 74 -3.39 13.37 -1.48
C ALA A 74 -3.83 13.52 -2.95
N GLU A 75 -3.60 12.50 -3.77
CA GLU A 75 -4.05 12.46 -5.17
C GLU A 75 -5.58 12.55 -5.27
N ASP A 76 -6.29 11.77 -4.46
CA ASP A 76 -7.76 11.73 -4.44
C ASP A 76 -8.41 12.92 -3.73
N ARG A 77 -7.61 13.78 -3.08
CA ARG A 77 -8.07 14.89 -2.23
C ARG A 77 -9.04 14.42 -1.14
N ARG A 78 -8.76 13.26 -0.53
CA ARG A 78 -9.57 12.63 0.52
C ARG A 78 -8.76 12.47 1.80
N SER A 79 -9.45 12.29 2.92
CA SER A 79 -8.75 11.84 4.13
C SER A 79 -8.29 10.40 3.94
N GLN A 80 -7.14 10.05 4.53
CA GLN A 80 -6.62 8.67 4.53
C GLN A 80 -7.65 7.66 5.05
N GLN A 81 -8.41 8.05 6.07
CA GLN A 81 -9.50 7.25 6.61
C GLN A 81 -10.60 6.99 5.57
N LYS A 82 -11.08 8.02 4.86
CA LYS A 82 -12.12 7.83 3.84
C LYS A 82 -11.62 7.05 2.63
N LEU A 83 -10.34 7.20 2.29
CA LEU A 83 -9.73 6.35 1.27
C LEU A 83 -9.75 4.88 1.71
N LEU A 84 -9.29 4.58 2.92
CA LEU A 84 -9.34 3.21 3.47
C LEU A 84 -10.76 2.64 3.50
N GLU A 85 -11.73 3.40 4.00
CA GLU A 85 -13.13 2.97 4.00
C GLU A 85 -13.63 2.66 2.59
N SER A 86 -13.30 3.51 1.61
CA SER A 86 -13.72 3.31 0.21
C SER A 86 -13.08 2.09 -0.46
N LEU A 87 -11.92 1.65 0.02
CA LEU A 87 -11.26 0.44 -0.47
C LEU A 87 -11.77 -0.82 0.23
N ILE A 88 -12.04 -0.75 1.54
CA ILE A 88 -12.38 -1.93 2.35
C ILE A 88 -13.85 -2.32 2.19
N TRP A 89 -14.78 -1.36 2.14
CA TRP A 89 -16.22 -1.67 2.14
C TRP A 89 -16.65 -2.53 0.94
N PRO A 90 -16.28 -2.18 -0.31
CA PRO A 90 -16.63 -3.01 -1.47
C PRO A 90 -16.07 -4.43 -1.39
N GLU A 91 -14.88 -4.61 -0.82
CA GLU A 91 -14.26 -5.92 -0.65
C GLU A 91 -14.99 -6.77 0.39
N LEU A 92 -15.42 -6.17 1.51
CA LEU A 92 -16.22 -6.86 2.52
C LEU A 92 -17.60 -7.25 1.99
N GLU A 93 -18.25 -6.36 1.24
CA GLU A 93 -19.53 -6.65 0.58
C GLU A 93 -19.39 -7.81 -0.41
N ARG A 94 -18.33 -7.81 -1.23
CA ARG A 94 -18.06 -8.90 -2.18
C ARG A 94 -17.90 -10.25 -1.46
N ARG A 95 -17.07 -10.30 -0.40
CA ARG A 95 -16.85 -11.54 0.38
C ARG A 95 -18.12 -12.03 1.07
N ARG A 96 -18.96 -11.11 1.56
CA ARG A 96 -20.27 -11.48 2.13
C ARG A 96 -21.16 -12.12 1.07
N ALA A 97 -21.27 -11.50 -0.11
CA ALA A 97 -22.06 -12.03 -1.21
C ALA A 97 -21.58 -13.41 -1.67
N GLU A 98 -20.26 -13.62 -1.70
CA GLU A 98 -19.65 -14.93 -2.01
C GLU A 98 -19.94 -15.99 -0.95
N ARG A 99 -20.01 -15.63 0.34
CA ARG A 99 -20.30 -16.56 1.45
C ARG A 99 -21.78 -16.96 1.54
N THR A 100 -22.69 -16.07 1.13
CA THR A 100 -24.14 -16.28 1.20
C THR A 100 -24.70 -16.98 -0.05
N ARG A 101 -23.87 -17.20 -1.07
CA ARG A 101 -24.24 -17.91 -2.29
C ARG A 101 -23.97 -19.41 -2.18
#